data_AF-A0A0A9DXP8-F1
#
_entry.id   AF-A0A0A9DXP8-F1
#
_cell.length_a   1.000
_cell.length_b   1.000
_cell.length_c   1.000
_cell.angle_alpha   90.00
_cell.angle_beta   90.00
_cell.angle_gamma   90.00
#
_symmetry.space_group_name_H-M   'P 1'
#
loop_
_entity.id
_entity.type
_entity.pdbx_description
1 polymer ?
#
loop_
_entity_poly.entity_id
_entity_poly.type
_entity_poly.pdbx_seq_one_letter_code
_entity_poly.pdbx_strand_id
1 'polypeptide(L)'
;MGFSFTVHWICNFLVGLYFLEFVKKFGVGAVYAGFGAVSLLTALFAYNFIVETQGRSLEEIEMSLSTATPGKQKQNLFFSSVVDKLKFSNSHEEF
;
A
#
# COMPACT_ATOMS: atom_id res chain seq x y z
N MET A 1 -2.31 -19.72 4.85
CA MET A 1 -1.04 -19.65 4.10
C MET A 1 -1.15 -20.16 2.66
N GLY A 2 -1.69 -21.36 2.41
CA GLY A 2 -1.73 -21.93 1.05
C GLY A 2 -2.51 -21.11 0.01
N PHE A 3 -3.69 -20.60 0.36
CA PHE A 3 -4.52 -19.81 -0.57
C PHE A 3 -3.81 -18.56 -1.10
N SER A 4 -3.20 -17.76 -0.21
CA SER A 4 -2.45 -16.55 -0.59
C SER A 4 -1.28 -16.88 -1.52
N PHE A 5 -0.59 -18.00 -1.27
CA PHE A 5 0.53 -18.44 -2.10
C PHE A 5 0.07 -18.88 -3.49
N THR A 6 -1.01 -19.65 -3.57
CA THR A 6 -1.60 -20.08 -4.85
C THR A 6 -2.06 -18.88 -5.69
N VAL A 7 -2.77 -17.92 -5.08
CA VAL A 7 -3.19 -16.69 -5.77
C VAL A 7 -1.99 -15.90 -6.28
N HIS A 8 -0.94 -15.75 -5.46
CA HIS A 8 0.28 -15.06 -5.87
C HIS A 8 0.94 -15.72 -7.09
N TRP A 9 1.05 -17.05 -7.10
CA TRP A 9 1.61 -17.80 -8.22
C TRP A 9 0.79 -17.69 -9.49
N ILE A 10 -0.55 -17.74 -9.38
CA ILE A 10 -1.45 -17.58 -10.53
C ILE A 10 -1.29 -16.17 -11.11
N CYS A 11 -1.30 -15.13 -10.28
CA CYS A 11 -1.09 -13.76 -10.73
C CYS A 11 0.28 -13.59 -11.42
N ASN A 12 1.35 -14.14 -10.84
CA ASN A 12 2.68 -14.10 -11.44
C ASN A 12 2.71 -14.77 -12.83
N PHE A 13 2.03 -15.91 -12.98
CA PHE A 13 1.94 -16.61 -14.27
C PHE A 13 1.14 -15.81 -15.30
N LEU A 14 -0.01 -15.25 -14.92
CA LEU A 14 -0.82 -14.42 -15.80
C LEU A 14 -0.08 -13.18 -16.26
N VAL A 15 0.64 -12.49 -15.37
CA VAL A 15 1.47 -11.34 -15.75
C VAL A 15 2.54 -11.78 -16.73
N GLY A 16 3.25 -12.88 -16.48
CA GLY A 16 4.26 -13.40 -17.41
C GLY A 16 3.71 -13.74 -18.80
N LEU A 17 2.50 -14.29 -18.89
CA LEU A 17 1.85 -14.62 -20.18
C LEU A 17 1.40 -13.37 -20.94
N TYR A 18 0.70 -12.45 -20.28
CA TYR A 18 0.07 -11.32 -20.95
C TYR A 18 0.99 -10.10 -21.09
N PHE A 19 2.12 -10.05 -20.39
CA PHE A 19 3.03 -8.89 -20.41
C PHE A 19 3.44 -8.50 -21.84
N LEU A 20 3.93 -9.46 -22.64
CA LEU A 20 4.36 -9.20 -24.02
C LEU A 20 3.20 -8.72 -24.90
N GLU A 21 2.00 -9.27 -24.72
CA GLU A 21 0.84 -8.90 -25.52
C GLU A 21 0.29 -7.52 -25.15
N PHE A 22 0.28 -7.18 -23.86
CA PHE A 22 -0.07 -5.84 -23.39
C PHE A 22 0.95 -4.80 -23.82
N VAL A 23 2.24 -5.08 -23.74
CA VAL A 23 3.30 -4.17 -24.24
C VAL A 23 3.17 -3.95 -25.74
N LYS A 24 2.84 -4.99 -26.51
CA LYS A 24 2.66 -4.87 -27.96
C LYS A 24 1.43 -4.05 -28.35
N LYS A 25 0.33 -4.15 -27.58
CA LYS A 25 -0.93 -3.43 -27.87
C LYS A 25 -0.95 -2.00 -27.32
N PHE A 26 -0.46 -1.78 -26.11
CA PHE A 26 -0.57 -0.51 -25.39
C PHE A 26 0.75 0.25 -25.27
N GLY A 27 1.87 -0.38 -25.66
CA GLY A 27 3.20 0.17 -25.47
C GLY A 27 3.71 -0.01 -24.04
N VAL A 28 5.02 0.15 -23.89
CA VAL A 28 5.72 -0.03 -22.61
C VAL A 28 5.20 0.95 -21.55
N GLY A 29 5.05 2.23 -21.91
CA GLY A 29 4.66 3.29 -20.96
C GLY A 29 3.30 3.04 -20.29
N ALA A 30 2.28 2.63 -21.06
CA ALA A 30 0.95 2.39 -20.52
C ALA A 30 0.90 1.17 -19.57
N VAL A 31 1.67 0.12 -19.88
CA VAL A 31 1.76 -1.08 -19.03
C VAL A 31 2.41 -0.75 -17.69
N TYR A 32 3.53 -0.03 -17.71
CA TYR A 32 4.20 0.41 -16.49
C TYR A 32 3.39 1.44 -15.69
N ALA A 33 2.67 2.35 -16.37
CA ALA A 33 1.72 3.24 -15.71
C ALA A 33 0.59 2.47 -15.02
N GLY A 34 0.08 1.39 -15.63
CA GLY A 34 -0.90 0.49 -15.03
C GLY A 34 -0.37 -0.19 -13.76
N PHE A 35 0.86 -0.71 -13.79
CA PHE A 35 1.50 -1.26 -12.59
C PHE A 35 1.69 -0.21 -11.49
N GLY A 36 2.10 1.00 -11.86
CA GLY A 36 2.20 2.13 -10.93
C GLY A 36 0.85 2.49 -10.29
N ALA A 37 -0.22 2.53 -11.08
CA ALA A 37 -1.57 2.80 -10.58
C ALA A 37 -2.04 1.72 -9.61
N VAL A 38 -1.85 0.43 -9.94
CA VAL A 38 -2.19 -0.69 -9.05
C VAL A 38 -1.36 -0.65 -7.77
N SER A 39 -0.07 -0.29 -7.85
CA SER A 39 0.79 -0.10 -6.68
C SER A 39 0.26 1.00 -5.75
N LEU A 40 -0.12 2.16 -6.30
CA LEU A 40 -0.68 3.26 -5.51
C LEU A 40 -2.04 2.89 -4.90
N LEU A 41 -2.93 2.22 -5.65
CA LEU A 41 -4.18 1.70 -5.13
C LEU A 41 -3.95 0.70 -3.99
N THR A 42 -2.96 -0.18 -4.13
CA THR A 42 -2.59 -1.15 -3.10
C THR A 42 -2.06 -0.44 -1.85
N ALA A 43 -1.23 0.59 -2.01
CA ALA A 43 -0.75 1.41 -0.90
C ALA A 43 -1.90 2.15 -0.19
N LEU A 44 -2.83 2.74 -0.94
CA LEU A 44 -4.03 3.37 -0.37
C LEU A 44 -4.93 2.37 0.35
N PHE A 45 -5.12 1.19 -0.24
CA PHE A 45 -5.89 0.12 0.39
C PHE A 45 -5.22 -0.37 1.68
N ALA A 46 -3.92 -0.64 1.65
CA ALA A 46 -3.14 -1.02 2.82
C ALA A 46 -3.24 0.06 3.91
N TYR A 47 -3.10 1.33 3.53
CA TYR A 47 -3.22 2.45 4.45
C TYR A 47 -4.60 2.52 5.13
N ASN A 48 -5.70 2.26 4.40
CA ASN A 48 -7.05 2.35 4.97
C ASN A 48 -7.51 1.08 5.72
N PHE A 49 -7.12 -0.11 5.25
CA PHE A 49 -7.67 -1.38 5.72
C PHE A 49 -6.69 -2.21 6.58
N ILE A 50 -5.38 -2.02 6.46
CA ILE A 50 -4.41 -2.76 7.27
C ILE A 50 -4.18 -2.00 8.58
N VAL A 51 -4.70 -2.56 9.67
CA VAL A 51 -4.32 -2.18 11.02
C VAL A 51 -2.85 -2.54 11.25
N GLU A 52 -2.10 -1.66 11.89
CA GLU A 52 -0.67 -1.85 12.11
C GLU A 52 -0.42 -3.04 13.05
N THR A 53 0.12 -4.14 12.49
CA THR A 53 0.41 -5.38 13.22
C THR A 53 1.83 -5.41 13.81
N GLN A 54 2.62 -4.36 13.63
CA GLN A 54 3.98 -4.25 14.16
C GLN A 54 3.94 -3.96 15.67
N GLY A 55 4.48 -4.89 16.47
CA GLY A 55 4.68 -4.71 17.92
C GLY A 55 3.48 -5.03 18.82
N ARG A 56 2.40 -5.63 18.29
CA ARG A 56 1.23 -6.07 19.07
C ARG A 56 1.29 -7.57 19.34
N SER A 57 0.99 -7.98 20.56
CA SER A 57 0.80 -9.41 20.87
C SER A 57 -0.52 -9.90 20.23
N LEU A 58 -0.64 -11.20 19.93
CA LEU A 58 -1.84 -11.78 19.28
C LEU A 58 -3.14 -11.51 20.07
N GLU A 59 -3.04 -11.41 21.39
CA GLU A 59 -4.14 -11.11 22.32
C GLU A 59 -4.66 -9.67 22.19
N GLU A 60 -3.76 -8.70 21.94
CA GLU A 60 -4.15 -7.31 21.63
C GLU A 60 -4.78 -7.18 20.24
N ILE A 61 -4.40 -8.04 19.29
CA ILE A 61 -5.00 -8.07 17.94
C ILE A 61 -6.43 -8.62 18.02
N GLU A 62 -6.67 -9.69 18.78
CA GLU A 62 -8.03 -10.23 19.00
C GLU A 62 -8.95 -9.25 19.73
N MET A 63 -8.45 -8.52 20.74
CA MET A 63 -9.24 -7.51 21.45
C MET A 63 -9.52 -6.25 20.60
N SER A 64 -8.64 -5.93 19.65
CA SER A 64 -8.84 -4.85 18.67
C SER A 64 -9.87 -5.20 17.60
N LEU A 65 -9.92 -6.46 17.18
CA LEU A 65 -10.95 -6.96 16.26
C LEU A 65 -12.33 -7.07 16.91
N SER A 66 -12.42 -7.23 18.24
CA SER A 66 -13.69 -7.47 18.94
C SER A 66 -14.44 -6.21 19.39
N THR A 67 -13.81 -5.04 19.56
CA THR A 67 -14.47 -3.87 20.20
C THR A 67 -14.53 -2.57 19.41
N ALA A 68 -13.59 -2.19 18.56
CA ALA A 68 -13.73 -0.89 17.88
C ALA A 68 -12.77 -0.77 16.72
N THR A 69 -13.24 -0.20 15.62
CA THR A 69 -12.42 0.43 14.59
C THR A 69 -11.66 1.63 15.17
N PRO A 70 -10.31 1.61 15.29
CA PRO A 70 -9.54 2.80 15.64
C PRO A 70 -8.40 2.98 14.63
N GLY A 71 -8.64 2.73 13.34
CA GLY A 71 -7.63 2.90 12.28
C GLY A 71 -7.32 4.36 11.97
N LYS A 72 -8.23 5.29 12.27
CA LYS A 72 -8.10 6.70 11.87
C LYS A 72 -7.17 7.56 12.72
N GLN A 73 -6.88 7.21 13.98
CA GLN A 73 -6.24 8.17 14.90
C GLN A 73 -4.71 8.24 14.74
N LYS A 74 -3.99 7.12 14.68
CA LYS A 74 -2.53 7.10 14.47
C LYS A 74 -2.11 7.54 13.06
N GLN A 75 -2.99 7.34 12.09
CA GLN A 75 -2.81 7.72 10.71
C GLN A 75 -2.71 9.25 10.50
N ASN A 76 -3.56 9.99 11.21
CA ASN A 76 -3.52 11.46 11.23
C ASN A 76 -2.23 12.00 11.86
N LEU A 77 -1.67 11.28 12.85
CA LEU A 77 -0.41 11.65 13.49
C LEU A 77 0.80 11.47 12.56
N PHE A 78 0.85 10.40 11.77
CA PHE A 78 1.93 10.20 10.78
C PHE A 78 1.84 11.22 9.63
N PHE A 79 0.63 11.47 9.12
CA PHE A 79 0.44 12.47 8.06
C PHE A 79 0.81 13.88 8.52
N SER A 80 0.47 14.25 9.77
CA SER A 80 0.93 15.50 10.38
C SER A 80 2.46 15.55 10.43
N SER A 81 3.12 14.49 10.89
CA SER A 81 4.59 14.43 10.96
C SER A 81 5.27 14.60 9.61
N VAL A 82 4.71 14.02 8.53
CA VAL A 82 5.23 14.19 7.16
C VAL A 82 5.00 15.61 6.64
N VAL A 83 3.81 16.18 6.84
CA VAL A 83 3.49 17.57 6.47
C VAL A 83 4.38 18.56 7.23
N ASP A 84 4.62 18.31 8.51
CA ASP A 84 5.51 19.12 9.34
C ASP A 84 6.97 19.02 8.86
N LYS A 85 7.44 17.83 8.45
CA LYS A 85 8.76 17.65 7.83
C LYS A 85 8.88 18.38 6.49
N LEU A 86 7.82 18.36 5.68
CA LEU A 86 7.80 19.04 4.38
C LEU A 86 7.78 20.56 4.54
N LYS A 87 7.05 21.08 5.54
CA LYS A 87 7.13 22.51 5.89
C LYS A 87 8.50 22.90 6.41
N PHE A 88 9.11 22.08 7.27
CA PHE A 88 10.43 22.36 7.82
C PHE A 88 11.53 22.34 6.74
N SER A 89 11.41 21.46 5.75
CA SER A 89 12.34 21.40 4.61
C SER A 89 12.21 22.63 3.71
N ASN A 90 11.00 23.14 3.46
CA ASN A 90 10.77 24.27 2.57
C ASN A 90 11.19 25.62 3.21
N SER A 91 11.09 25.75 4.53
CA SER A 91 11.57 26.93 5.26
C SER A 91 13.09 27.11 5.27
N HIS A 92 13.87 26.08 4.91
CA HIS A 92 15.33 26.14 4.85
C HIS A 92 15.87 26.53 3.46
N GLU A 93 15.01 26.63 2.43
CA GLU A 93 15.39 27.12 1.09
C GLU A 93 15.14 28.63 0.90
N GLU A 94 14.53 29.33 1.86
CA GLU A 94 14.21 30.77 1.77
C GLU A 94 15.17 31.69 2.57
N PHE A 95 16.44 31.30 2.75
CA PHE A 95 17.47 32.15 3.36
C PHE A 95 18.76 32.25 2.53
#